data_AF-A0A1I0U4T1-F1
#
_entry.id   AF-A0A1I0U4T1-F1
#
_cell.length_a   1.000
_cell.length_b   1.000
_cell.length_c   1.000
_cell.angle_alpha   90.00
_cell.angle_beta   90.00
_cell.angle_gamma   90.00
#
_symmetry.space_group_name_H-M   'P 1'
#
loop_
_entity.id
_entity.type
_entity.pdbx_description
1 polymer ?
#
loop_
_entity_poly.entity_id
_entity_poly.type
_entity_poly.pdbx_seq_one_letter_code
_entity_poly.pdbx_strand_id
1 'polypeptide(L)'
;MTDRKPHDISIETWVDRQIRSAQEAGAFENLPGAGKPIPASSTDELAWVRGYLRRENLPSDALLPTPLRLRKEIENLRDTVACLRTEDAVRAEVRELNRRIMDYLRIPVGPVIPVSRVDVDAVVAQWLRDRDALVRARAEARRAQPAPAPSPARRRGLRWGRRRP
;
A
#
# COMPACT_ATOMS: atom_id res chain seq x y z
N MET A 1 4.89 1.93 26.67
CA MET A 1 4.15 0.79 27.26
C MET A 1 3.21 1.37 28.30
N THR A 2 1.90 1.26 28.11
CA THR A 2 0.93 1.69 29.13
C THR A 2 0.89 0.64 30.23
N ASP A 3 1.17 1.07 31.46
CA ASP A 3 1.12 0.20 32.63
C ASP A 3 -0.30 -0.34 32.83
N ARG A 4 -0.48 -1.52 33.41
CA ARG A 4 -1.83 -2.08 33.63
C ARG A 4 -2.43 -1.51 34.91
N LYS A 5 -3.77 -1.40 34.96
CA LYS A 5 -4.49 -1.00 36.17
C LYS A 5 -4.26 -2.02 37.30
N PRO A 6 -3.77 -1.59 38.48
CA PRO A 6 -3.73 -2.42 39.67
C PRO A 6 -5.14 -2.83 40.16
N HIS A 7 -5.25 -3.97 40.81
CA HIS A 7 -6.53 -4.54 41.23
C HIS A 7 -7.14 -3.84 42.47
N ASP A 8 -6.29 -3.19 43.26
CA ASP A 8 -6.57 -2.57 44.56
C ASP A 8 -7.07 -1.11 44.46
N ILE A 9 -7.08 -0.52 43.27
CA ILE A 9 -7.54 0.86 43.05
C ILE A 9 -8.64 0.95 41.99
N SER A 10 -9.48 1.98 42.09
CA SER A 10 -10.54 2.24 41.12
C SER A 10 -9.95 2.66 39.76
N ILE A 11 -10.73 2.51 38.69
CA ILE A 11 -10.33 2.96 37.34
C ILE A 11 -10.11 4.47 37.34
N GLU A 12 -11.02 5.22 37.95
CA GLU A 12 -10.94 6.69 38.04
C GLU A 12 -9.64 7.14 38.71
N THR A 13 -9.33 6.62 39.90
CA THR A 13 -8.11 6.98 40.63
C THR A 13 -6.84 6.59 39.87
N TRP A 14 -6.85 5.44 39.18
CA TRP A 14 -5.73 5.02 38.35
C TRP A 14 -5.53 5.94 37.12
N VAL A 15 -6.62 6.31 36.44
CA VAL A 15 -6.59 7.24 35.30
C VAL A 15 -6.09 8.62 35.72
N ASP A 16 -6.61 9.18 36.82
CA ASP A 16 -6.19 10.47 37.34
C ASP A 16 -4.70 10.49 37.70
N ARG A 17 -4.20 9.39 38.29
CA ARG A 17 -2.77 9.23 38.59
C ARG A 17 -1.92 9.23 37.32
N GLN A 18 -2.37 8.57 36.25
CA GLN A 18 -1.67 8.56 34.95
C GLN A 18 -1.67 9.95 34.30
N ILE A 19 -2.80 10.68 34.35
CA ILE A 19 -2.90 12.04 33.79
C ILE A 19 -1.95 12.99 34.53
N ARG A 20 -1.94 12.96 35.86
CA ARG A 20 -1.05 13.80 36.68
C ARG A 20 0.41 13.50 36.39
N SER A 21 0.79 12.23 36.35
CA SER A 21 2.17 11.85 36.04
C SER A 21 2.58 12.29 34.63
N ALA A 22 1.69 12.20 33.64
CA ALA A 22 1.95 12.69 32.28
C ALA A 22 2.07 14.23 32.22
N GLN A 23 1.29 14.96 33.02
CA GLN A 23 1.43 16.42 33.17
C GLN A 23 2.78 16.81 33.79
N GLU A 24 3.17 16.16 34.89
CA GLU A 24 4.47 16.38 35.55
C GLU A 24 5.64 16.06 34.62
N ALA A 25 5.50 15.05 33.77
CA ALA A 25 6.48 14.70 32.74
C ALA A 25 6.47 15.63 31.52
N GLY A 26 5.60 16.64 31.48
CA GLY A 26 5.48 17.58 30.37
C GLY A 26 4.95 16.95 29.08
N ALA A 27 4.24 15.82 29.15
CA ALA A 27 3.73 15.12 27.96
C ALA A 27 2.67 15.93 27.19
N PHE A 28 2.10 16.96 27.81
CA PHE A 28 1.15 17.89 27.20
C PHE A 28 1.81 19.21 26.72
N GLU A 29 3.12 19.36 26.91
CA GLU A 29 3.88 20.52 26.40
C GLU A 29 4.23 20.33 24.92
N ASN A 30 4.33 21.43 24.15
CA ASN A 30 4.68 21.42 22.73
C ASN A 30 3.80 20.51 21.83
N LEU A 31 2.54 20.30 22.19
CA LEU A 31 1.63 19.53 21.35
C LEU A 31 1.45 20.21 19.97
N PRO A 32 1.34 19.43 18.90
CA PRO A 32 1.07 19.97 17.57
C PRO A 32 -0.30 20.67 17.56
N GLY A 33 -0.28 22.00 17.50
CA GLY A 33 -1.47 22.83 17.57
C GLY A 33 -1.67 23.58 18.88
N ALA A 34 -0.83 23.36 19.89
CA ALA A 34 -0.87 24.11 21.16
C ALA A 34 -0.75 25.62 20.90
N GLY A 35 -1.68 26.41 21.45
CA GLY A 35 -1.74 27.86 21.30
C GLY A 35 -2.09 28.37 19.90
N LYS A 36 -2.31 27.48 18.91
CA LYS A 36 -2.75 27.86 17.57
C LYS A 36 -4.28 27.92 17.53
N PRO A 37 -4.87 28.83 16.73
CA PRO A 37 -6.31 28.82 16.53
C PRO A 37 -6.75 27.46 15.97
N ILE A 38 -7.89 26.95 16.43
CA ILE A 38 -8.50 25.76 15.85
C ILE A 38 -8.72 26.08 14.37
N PRO A 39 -8.14 25.31 13.43
CA PRO A 39 -8.32 25.58 12.01
C PRO A 39 -9.81 25.60 11.71
N ALA A 40 -10.26 26.59 10.94
CA ALA A 40 -11.67 26.75 10.58
C ALA A 40 -12.21 25.39 10.15
N SER A 41 -13.18 24.87 10.90
CA SER A 41 -13.66 23.51 10.69
C SER A 41 -14.16 23.41 9.25
N SER A 42 -13.57 22.52 8.46
CA SER A 42 -14.38 21.88 7.43
C SER A 42 -15.61 21.36 8.16
N THR A 43 -16.82 21.60 7.66
CA THR A 43 -18.11 21.08 8.16
C THR A 43 -18.18 19.53 8.14
N ASP A 44 -17.03 18.89 8.20
CA ASP A 44 -16.81 17.49 7.95
C ASP A 44 -16.40 16.82 9.26
N GLU A 45 -17.37 16.11 9.82
CA GLU A 45 -17.26 15.34 11.05
C GLU A 45 -16.13 14.29 10.98
N LEU A 46 -15.70 13.87 9.78
CA LEU A 46 -14.68 12.86 9.56
C LEU A 46 -13.27 13.45 9.34
N ALA A 47 -13.08 14.75 9.52
CA ALA A 47 -11.78 15.41 9.37
C ALA A 47 -10.69 14.78 10.27
N TRP A 48 -11.03 14.43 11.51
CA TRP A 48 -10.10 13.78 12.43
C TRP A 48 -9.74 12.36 11.98
N VAL A 49 -10.70 11.61 11.41
CA VAL A 49 -10.49 10.25 10.88
C VAL A 49 -9.51 10.28 9.72
N ARG A 50 -9.71 11.18 8.76
CA ARG A 50 -8.77 11.35 7.64
C ARG A 50 -7.40 11.82 8.09
N GLY A 51 -7.36 12.68 9.10
CA GLY A 51 -6.12 13.07 9.76
C GLY A 51 -5.39 11.87 10.37
N TYR A 52 -6.12 10.99 11.05
CA TYR A 52 -5.57 9.76 11.63
C TYR A 52 -5.08 8.78 10.56
N LEU A 53 -5.88 8.49 9.54
CA LEU A 53 -5.48 7.65 8.42
C LEU A 53 -4.18 8.13 7.76
N ARG A 54 -4.06 9.45 7.55
CA ARG A 54 -2.85 10.04 6.97
C ARG A 54 -1.64 9.90 7.88
N ARG A 55 -1.81 10.11 9.19
CA ARG A 55 -0.72 9.96 10.18
C ARG A 55 -0.21 8.53 10.26
N GLU A 56 -1.11 7.56 10.22
CA GLU A 56 -0.78 6.12 10.34
C GLU A 56 -0.48 5.46 8.97
N ASN A 57 -0.48 6.23 7.88
CA ASN A 57 -0.33 5.73 6.51
C ASN A 57 -1.30 4.57 6.17
N LEU A 58 -2.53 4.65 6.69
CA LEU A 58 -3.58 3.67 6.46
C LEU A 58 -4.34 4.01 5.17
N PRO A 59 -4.63 3.01 4.31
CA PRO A 59 -5.40 3.26 3.10
C PRO A 59 -6.84 3.64 3.48
N SER A 60 -7.38 4.68 2.85
CA SER A 60 -8.78 5.11 3.02
C SER A 60 -9.78 3.99 2.70
N ASP A 61 -9.37 3.02 1.88
CA ASP A 61 -10.15 1.85 1.49
C ASP A 61 -10.47 0.92 2.66
N ALA A 62 -9.70 1.00 3.76
CA ALA A 62 -9.97 0.28 4.99
C ALA A 62 -11.28 0.72 5.67
N LEU A 63 -11.73 1.95 5.42
CA LEU A 63 -12.99 2.48 5.96
C LEU A 63 -14.20 2.17 5.09
N LEU A 64 -14.00 1.63 3.89
CA LEU A 64 -15.12 1.34 3.00
C LEU A 64 -15.96 0.19 3.58
N PRO A 65 -17.30 0.29 3.51
CA PRO A 65 -18.17 -0.85 3.71
C PRO A 65 -17.72 -2.04 2.85
N THR A 66 -17.82 -3.25 3.39
CA THR A 66 -17.43 -4.51 2.72
C THR A 66 -17.80 -4.57 1.24
N PRO A 67 -19.05 -4.28 0.81
CA PRO A 67 -19.41 -4.34 -0.60
C PRO A 67 -18.66 -3.33 -1.49
N LEU A 68 -18.43 -2.10 -1.01
CA LEU A 68 -17.66 -1.10 -1.77
C LEU A 68 -16.19 -1.52 -1.88
N ARG A 69 -15.64 -2.08 -0.80
CA ARG A 69 -14.28 -2.61 -0.82
C ARG A 69 -14.12 -3.74 -1.84
N LEU A 70 -15.04 -4.71 -1.86
CA LEU A 70 -15.04 -5.80 -2.84
C LEU A 70 -15.15 -5.28 -4.28
N ARG A 71 -16.02 -4.30 -4.52
CA ARG A 71 -16.15 -3.68 -5.85
C ARG A 71 -14.85 -3.01 -6.29
N LYS A 72 -14.22 -2.24 -5.40
CA LYS A 72 -12.95 -1.59 -5.68
C LYS A 72 -11.82 -2.59 -5.94
N GLU A 73 -11.80 -3.71 -5.21
CA GLU A 73 -10.85 -4.79 -5.46
C GLU A 73 -11.06 -5.45 -6.83
N ILE A 74 -12.31 -5.62 -7.27
CA ILE A 74 -12.62 -6.10 -8.63
C ILE A 74 -12.10 -5.11 -9.69
N GLU A 75 -12.32 -3.81 -9.48
CA GLU A 75 -11.83 -2.74 -10.38
C GLU A 75 -10.30 -2.73 -10.47
N ASN A 76 -9.61 -2.88 -9.33
CA ASN A 76 -8.15 -2.90 -9.23
C ASN A 76 -7.51 -4.28 -9.53
N LEU A 77 -8.33 -5.29 -9.86
CA LEU A 77 -7.84 -6.66 -10.02
C LEU A 77 -6.79 -6.74 -11.13
N ARG A 78 -6.99 -6.02 -12.24
CA ARG A 78 -6.06 -6.00 -13.38
C ARG A 78 -4.66 -5.55 -12.97
N ASP A 79 -4.57 -4.45 -12.21
CA ASP A 79 -3.29 -3.90 -11.76
C ASP A 79 -2.64 -4.82 -10.72
N THR A 80 -3.45 -5.44 -9.87
CA THR A 80 -2.99 -6.38 -8.84
C THR A 80 -2.35 -7.62 -9.49
N VAL A 81 -3.01 -8.22 -10.49
CA VAL A 81 -2.49 -9.41 -11.17
C VAL A 81 -1.35 -9.09 -12.13
N ALA A 82 -1.25 -7.85 -12.63
CA ALA A 82 -0.15 -7.42 -13.49
C ALA A 82 1.23 -7.53 -12.81
N CYS A 83 1.29 -7.36 -11.50
CA CYS A 83 2.51 -7.52 -10.70
C CYS A 83 2.95 -8.99 -10.51
N LEU A 84 2.06 -9.96 -10.77
CA LEU A 84 2.32 -11.37 -10.55
C LEU A 84 3.12 -12.00 -11.70
N ARG A 85 3.94 -13.00 -11.36
CA ARG A 85 4.86 -13.65 -12.30
C ARG A 85 4.36 -14.97 -12.86
N THR A 86 3.45 -15.65 -12.17
CA THR A 86 2.99 -17.01 -12.51
C THR A 86 1.49 -17.04 -12.68
N GLU A 87 1.01 -17.90 -13.58
CA GLU A 87 -0.42 -18.12 -13.79
C GLU A 87 -1.10 -18.63 -12.50
N ASP A 88 -0.45 -19.55 -11.78
CA ASP A 88 -0.99 -20.09 -10.53
C ASP A 88 -1.22 -19.01 -9.47
N ALA A 89 -0.32 -18.02 -9.39
CA ALA A 89 -0.51 -16.89 -8.49
C ALA A 89 -1.71 -16.03 -8.90
N VAL A 90 -1.87 -15.74 -10.20
CA VAL A 90 -3.04 -15.02 -10.72
C VAL A 90 -4.33 -15.78 -10.38
N ARG A 91 -4.36 -17.09 -10.63
CA ARG A 91 -5.52 -17.93 -10.31
C ARG A 91 -5.81 -17.95 -8.81
N ALA A 92 -4.78 -18.03 -7.96
CA ALA A 92 -4.94 -18.01 -6.51
C ALA A 92 -5.55 -16.69 -6.03
N GLU A 93 -5.05 -15.55 -6.49
CA GLU A 93 -5.57 -14.22 -6.12
C GLU A 93 -7.04 -14.05 -6.53
N VAL A 94 -7.40 -14.43 -7.77
CA VAL A 94 -8.80 -14.32 -8.23
C VAL A 94 -9.72 -15.27 -7.45
N ARG A 95 -9.26 -16.49 -7.11
CA ARG A 95 -10.03 -17.42 -6.28
C ARG A 95 -10.25 -16.88 -4.87
N GLU A 96 -9.23 -16.25 -4.28
CA GLU A 96 -9.32 -15.64 -2.95
C GLU A 96 -10.30 -14.45 -2.94
N LEU A 97 -10.25 -13.58 -3.97
CA LEU A 97 -11.25 -12.54 -4.15
C LEU A 97 -12.66 -13.12 -4.28
N ASN A 98 -12.83 -14.14 -5.12
CA ASN A 98 -14.13 -14.82 -5.31
C ASN A 98 -14.65 -15.47 -4.02
N ARG A 99 -13.76 -16.03 -3.18
CA ARG A 99 -14.12 -16.57 -1.87
C ARG A 99 -14.68 -15.46 -0.98
N ARG A 100 -14.00 -14.32 -0.89
CA ARG A 100 -14.46 -13.15 -0.11
C ARG A 100 -15.77 -12.56 -0.62
N ILE A 101 -15.96 -12.52 -1.95
CA ILE A 101 -17.25 -12.16 -2.56
C ILE A 101 -18.34 -13.13 -2.13
N MET A 102 -18.07 -14.43 -2.13
CA MET A 102 -19.03 -15.44 -1.72
C MET A 102 -19.38 -15.38 -0.24
N ASP A 103 -18.41 -15.11 0.63
CA ASP A 103 -18.65 -14.94 2.06
C ASP A 103 -19.55 -13.72 2.32
N TYR A 104 -19.35 -12.63 1.59
CA TYR A 104 -20.24 -11.47 1.63
C TYR A 104 -21.64 -11.79 1.08
N LEU A 105 -21.76 -12.48 -0.06
CA LEU A 105 -23.06 -12.82 -0.65
C LEU A 105 -23.89 -13.77 0.21
N ARG A 106 -23.24 -14.58 1.07
CA ARG A 106 -23.93 -15.44 2.05
C ARG A 106 -24.57 -14.63 3.17
N ILE A 107 -23.87 -13.61 3.68
CA ILE A 107 -24.31 -12.76 4.79
C ILE A 107 -24.01 -11.30 4.43
N PRO A 108 -24.87 -10.64 3.65
CA PRO A 108 -24.62 -9.28 3.21
C PRO A 108 -24.78 -8.32 4.39
N VAL A 109 -23.71 -7.59 4.71
CA VAL A 109 -23.68 -6.54 5.73
C VAL A 109 -23.35 -5.20 5.09
N GLY A 110 -24.16 -4.19 5.40
CA GLY A 110 -23.97 -2.82 4.91
C GLY A 110 -24.85 -2.48 3.71
N PRO A 111 -24.46 -1.47 2.90
CA PRO A 111 -25.29 -0.98 1.79
C PRO A 111 -25.43 -2.03 0.68
N VAL A 112 -26.62 -2.08 0.07
CA VAL A 112 -26.91 -3.02 -1.02
C VAL A 112 -26.24 -2.56 -2.30
N ILE A 113 -25.12 -3.19 -2.63
CA ILE A 113 -24.34 -2.89 -3.84
C ILE A 113 -24.15 -4.20 -4.61
N PRO A 114 -24.40 -4.19 -5.93
CA PRO A 114 -24.21 -5.38 -6.75
C PRO A 114 -22.72 -5.71 -6.86
N VAL A 115 -22.37 -6.92 -6.43
CA VAL A 115 -21.03 -7.51 -6.54
C VAL A 115 -21.18 -8.93 -7.07
N SER A 116 -20.42 -9.27 -8.10
CA SER A 116 -20.46 -10.57 -8.78
C SER A 116 -19.09 -11.21 -8.77
N ARG A 117 -19.05 -12.55 -8.86
CA ARG A 117 -17.79 -13.29 -9.02
C ARG A 117 -17.11 -12.89 -10.32
N VAL A 118 -15.79 -12.92 -10.29
CA VAL A 118 -14.95 -12.68 -11.46
C VAL A 118 -14.58 -14.02 -12.10
N ASP A 119 -14.66 -14.09 -13.42
CA ASP A 119 -14.20 -15.25 -14.19
C ASP A 119 -12.67 -15.35 -14.14
N VAL A 120 -12.18 -16.45 -13.54
CA VAL A 120 -10.75 -16.72 -13.36
C VAL A 120 -10.05 -16.92 -14.70
N ASP A 121 -10.66 -17.65 -15.62
CA ASP A 121 -10.04 -17.98 -16.91
C ASP A 121 -9.99 -16.74 -17.81
N ALA A 122 -11.03 -15.90 -17.77
CA ALA A 122 -11.03 -14.62 -18.48
C ALA A 122 -9.90 -13.69 -18.00
N VAL A 123 -9.67 -13.60 -16.69
CA VAL A 123 -8.60 -12.77 -16.10
C VAL A 123 -7.22 -13.31 -16.48
N VAL A 124 -7.01 -14.62 -16.40
CA VAL A 124 -5.75 -15.25 -16.80
C VAL A 124 -5.47 -15.02 -18.29
N ALA A 125 -6.47 -15.21 -19.14
CA ALA A 125 -6.33 -14.98 -20.58
C ALA A 125 -5.97 -13.52 -20.89
N GLN A 126 -6.56 -12.55 -20.17
CA GLN A 126 -6.18 -11.15 -20.31
C GLN A 126 -4.75 -10.87 -19.81
N TRP A 127 -4.36 -11.45 -18.68
CA TRP A 127 -3.02 -11.30 -18.13
C TRP A 127 -1.94 -11.85 -19.09
N LEU A 128 -2.17 -13.00 -19.70
CA LEU A 128 -1.28 -13.56 -20.72
C LEU A 128 -1.13 -12.62 -21.92
N ARG A 129 -2.25 -12.08 -22.43
CA ARG A 129 -2.23 -11.10 -23.54
C ARG A 129 -1.42 -9.85 -23.19
N ASP A 130 -1.61 -9.32 -21.98
CA ASP A 130 -0.90 -8.13 -21.50
C ASP A 130 0.61 -8.41 -21.39
N ARG A 131 1.00 -9.60 -20.90
CA ARG A 131 2.41 -10.02 -20.85
C ARG A 131 3.04 -10.20 -22.21
N ASP A 132 2.35 -10.84 -23.15
CA ASP A 132 2.86 -11.02 -24.52
C ASP A 132 3.07 -9.66 -25.20
N ALA A 133 2.16 -8.71 -24.99
CA ALA A 133 2.33 -7.34 -25.45
C ALA A 133 3.58 -6.67 -24.86
N LEU A 134 3.82 -6.81 -23.55
CA LEU A 134 5.02 -6.27 -22.88
C LEU A 134 6.32 -6.91 -23.41
N VAL A 135 6.32 -8.22 -23.65
CA VAL A 135 7.49 -8.93 -24.20
C VAL A 135 7.79 -8.44 -25.61
N ARG A 136 6.77 -8.29 -26.47
CA ARG A 136 6.92 -7.75 -27.82
C ARG A 136 7.46 -6.31 -27.81
N ALA A 137 6.85 -5.44 -27.01
CA ALA A 137 7.29 -4.05 -26.87
C ALA A 137 8.75 -3.96 -26.40
N ARG A 138 9.16 -4.81 -25.44
CA ARG A 138 10.55 -4.85 -24.96
C ARG A 138 11.52 -5.38 -26.02
N ALA A 139 11.12 -6.34 -26.84
CA ALA A 139 11.91 -6.84 -27.96
C ALA A 139 12.09 -5.76 -29.04
N GLU A 140 11.04 -5.02 -29.36
CA GLU A 140 11.07 -3.88 -30.29
C GLU A 140 11.97 -2.75 -29.77
N ALA A 141 11.82 -2.37 -28.50
CA ALA A 141 12.67 -1.36 -27.86
C ALA A 141 14.16 -1.77 -27.86
N ARG A 142 14.45 -3.06 -27.69
CA ARG A 142 15.82 -3.58 -27.78
C ARG A 142 16.36 -3.55 -29.21
N ARG A 143 15.52 -3.77 -30.22
CA ARG A 143 15.91 -3.63 -31.64
C ARG A 143 16.12 -2.18 -32.06
N ALA A 144 15.32 -1.27 -31.51
CA ALA A 144 15.40 0.17 -31.79
C ALA A 144 16.55 0.87 -31.06
N GLN A 145 17.15 0.24 -30.04
CA GLN A 145 18.35 0.76 -29.39
C GLN A 145 19.52 0.72 -30.39
N PRO A 146 20.11 1.88 -30.75
CA PRO A 146 21.29 1.90 -31.60
C PRO A 146 22.43 1.14 -30.91
N ALA A 147 23.23 0.41 -31.70
CA ALA A 147 24.39 -0.32 -31.19
C ALA A 147 25.23 0.63 -30.32
N PRO A 148 25.66 0.21 -29.12
CA PRO A 148 26.49 1.05 -28.28
C PRO A 148 27.70 1.50 -29.10
N ALA A 149 27.89 2.82 -29.21
CA ALA A 149 29.02 3.37 -29.94
C ALA A 149 30.30 2.68 -29.47
N PRO A 150 31.20 2.25 -30.38
CA PRO A 150 32.41 1.55 -29.98
C PRO A 150 33.14 2.41 -28.95
N SER A 151 33.26 1.88 -27.72
CA SER A 151 33.97 2.57 -26.65
C SER A 151 35.38 2.92 -27.17
N PRO A 152 35.85 4.17 -27.05
CA PRO A 152 37.18 4.51 -27.52
C PRO A 152 38.17 3.62 -26.78
N ALA A 153 38.83 2.74 -27.53
CA ALA A 153 39.82 1.82 -27.00
C ALA A 153 40.81 2.63 -26.16
N ARG A 154 40.78 2.41 -24.83
CA ARG A 154 41.78 2.97 -23.92
C ARG A 154 43.13 2.47 -24.42
N ARG A 155 43.88 3.34 -25.09
CA ARG A 155 45.28 3.13 -25.45
C ARG A 155 46.06 2.87 -24.16
N ARG A 156 46.20 1.59 -23.79
CA ARG A 156 47.13 1.16 -22.76
C ARG A 156 48.52 1.49 -23.27
N GLY A 157 49.07 2.59 -22.78
CA GLY A 157 50.42 3.05 -23.09
C GLY A 157 51.43 1.99 -22.72
N LEU A 158 52.03 1.37 -23.75
CA LEU A 158 53.28 0.63 -23.66
C LEU A 158 54.40 1.62 -23.34
N ARG A 159 54.62 1.92 -22.05
CA ARG A 159 55.88 2.54 -21.59
C ARG A 159 56.84 1.42 -21.20
N TRP A 160 57.44 0.81 -22.21
CA TRP A 160 58.67 0.02 -22.03
C TRP A 160 59.79 1.00 -21.70
N GLY A 161 60.11 1.14 -20.41
CA GLY A 161 61.31 1.80 -19.95
C GLY A 161 62.53 1.08 -20.52
N ARG A 162 63.22 1.75 -21.44
CA ARG A 162 64.51 1.33 -21.97
C ARG A 162 65.48 1.12 -20.80
N ARG A 163 65.88 -0.13 -20.61
CA ARG A 163 67.16 -0.47 -19.98
C ARG A 163 68.30 -0.05 -20.89
N ARG A 164 69.39 0.40 -20.26
CA ARG A 164 70.83 0.17 -20.53
C ARG A 164 71.63 1.48 -20.58
N PRO A 165 72.93 1.42 -20.32
CA PRO A 165 73.68 0.62 -19.33
C PRO A 165 74.35 1.51 -18.27
#